data_AF-A0A0R0C7R8-F1
#
_entry.id   AF-A0A0R0C7R8-F1
#
_cell.length_a   1.000
_cell.length_b   1.000
_cell.length_c   1.000
_cell.angle_alpha   90.00
_cell.angle_beta   90.00
_cell.angle_gamma   90.00
#
_symmetry.space_group_name_H-M   'P 1'
#
loop_
_entity.id
_entity.type
_entity.pdbx_description
1 polymer ?
#
loop_
_entity_poly.entity_id
_entity_poly.type
_entity_poly.pdbx_seq_one_letter_code
_entity_poly.pdbx_strand_id
1 'polypeptide(L)'
;AGDIQWLTIQNHRLGIPLIETSVERADFGAFSDYRVAANALRVDLAPPSPATRQILYEAPLRHFEGTFNLDYQQTLGGPDNFILFQLAGSYSAELRFTHSLWMSGTLNYNLYNNYDRFRYDAPSKLPRVRTDIRQYLTTADATLPNLQLTATGQLGPDLYAMAYAGMLESMYGGIGGEVLYRPFLGRWAFGADINLVKQRDFDQRLHFRDYRVATGHASLYYTWGDARKIVATLNAGRYLAKDWGATLMLNRVFENGASMGAYATKTNVSASDFGEGSFDKGIFVSVPFDLMLPRSSRTRANLAWSPLSRDGGARLSRRYALYPMTNERSIDALFAHPEAMRD
;
A
#
# COMPACT_ATOMS: atom_id res chain seq x y z
N ALA A 1 34.85 -18.88 24.84
CA ALA A 1 33.69 -18.40 24.06
C ALA A 1 33.55 -19.35 22.87
N GLY A 2 32.38 -19.97 22.69
CA GLY A 2 32.16 -20.93 21.60
C GLY A 2 32.37 -20.27 20.24
N ASP A 3 32.97 -21.01 19.32
CA ASP A 3 33.28 -20.52 17.98
C ASP A 3 31.98 -20.22 17.23
N ILE A 4 31.74 -18.94 16.91
CA ILE A 4 30.53 -18.54 16.17
C ILE A 4 30.70 -19.04 14.73
N GLN A 5 29.91 -20.04 14.33
CA GLN A 5 29.99 -20.63 12.99
C GLN A 5 29.10 -19.90 11.98
N TRP A 6 27.98 -19.33 12.41
CA TRP A 6 26.97 -18.70 11.55
C TRP A 6 26.60 -17.31 12.05
N LEU A 7 26.40 -16.40 11.11
CA LEU A 7 25.82 -15.07 11.33
C LEU A 7 24.44 -15.04 10.66
N THR A 8 23.40 -14.72 11.43
CA THR A 8 22.03 -14.61 10.92
C THR A 8 21.62 -13.14 10.91
N ILE A 9 21.22 -12.67 9.74
CA ILE A 9 20.66 -11.34 9.51
C ILE A 9 19.14 -11.50 9.44
N GLN A 10 18.41 -10.78 10.30
CA GLN A 10 16.95 -10.76 10.27
C GLN A 10 16.47 -9.45 9.65
N ASN A 11 15.86 -9.52 8.48
CA ASN A 11 15.31 -8.35 7.80
C ASN A 11 13.96 -7.98 8.38
N HIS A 12 13.82 -6.73 8.82
CA HIS A 12 12.58 -6.17 9.35
C HIS A 12 12.02 -5.12 8.40
N ARG A 13 10.70 -5.15 8.19
CA ARG A 13 9.99 -4.08 7.48
C ARG A 13 8.81 -3.61 8.30
N LEU A 14 8.84 -2.34 8.71
CA LEU A 14 7.81 -1.73 9.56
C LEU A 14 7.51 -2.59 10.82
N GLY A 15 8.58 -3.09 11.46
CA GLY A 15 8.51 -3.91 12.67
C GLY A 15 8.08 -5.35 12.48
N ILE A 16 7.92 -5.80 11.23
CA ILE A 16 7.63 -7.20 10.92
C ILE A 16 8.93 -7.86 10.46
N PRO A 17 9.41 -8.92 11.15
CA PRO A 17 10.50 -9.73 10.62
C PRO A 17 10.00 -10.50 9.39
N LEU A 18 10.75 -10.43 8.29
CA LEU A 18 10.35 -11.01 7.01
C LEU A 18 11.19 -12.21 6.63
N ILE A 19 12.51 -12.14 6.76
CA ILE A 19 13.42 -13.20 6.32
C ILE A 19 14.59 -13.27 7.29
N GLU A 20 15.05 -14.48 7.58
CA GLU A 20 16.35 -14.74 8.18
C GLU A 20 17.30 -15.21 7.07
N THR A 21 18.41 -14.50 6.90
CA THR A 21 19.51 -14.86 6.00
C THR A 21 20.70 -15.26 6.84
N SER A 22 21.10 -16.53 6.78
CA SER A 22 22.25 -17.05 7.52
C SER A 22 23.44 -17.23 6.59
N VAL A 23 24.60 -16.74 7.01
CA VAL A 23 25.87 -16.82 6.27
C VAL A 23 26.92 -17.42 7.18
N GLU A 24 27.78 -18.27 6.64
CA GLU A 24 28.91 -18.81 7.38
C GLU A 24 29.87 -17.67 7.76
N ARG A 25 30.40 -17.67 8.99
CA ARG A 25 31.24 -16.58 9.49
C ARG A 25 32.50 -16.37 8.63
N ALA A 26 33.08 -17.45 8.11
CA ALA A 26 34.25 -17.39 7.24
C ALA A 26 33.95 -16.66 5.92
N ASP A 27 32.81 -16.98 5.30
CA ASP A 27 32.33 -16.34 4.07
C ASP A 27 31.99 -14.86 4.30
N PHE A 28 31.34 -14.54 5.44
CA PHE A 28 31.05 -13.16 5.81
C PHE A 28 32.33 -12.34 6.03
N GLY A 29 33.35 -12.91 6.70
CA GLY A 29 34.64 -12.25 6.87
C GLY A 29 35.37 -12.01 5.55
N ALA A 30 35.28 -12.95 4.61
CA ALA A 30 35.83 -12.78 3.27
C ALA A 30 35.10 -11.69 2.48
N PHE A 31 33.78 -11.55 2.66
CA PHE A 31 33.00 -10.45 2.09
C PHE A 31 33.34 -9.10 2.72
N SER A 32 33.45 -9.00 4.05
CA SER A 32 33.79 -7.74 4.73
C SER A 32 35.18 -7.23 4.36
N ASP A 33 36.09 -8.14 4.04
CA ASP A 33 37.44 -7.82 3.55
C ASP A 33 37.49 -7.58 2.03
N TYR A 34 36.35 -7.48 1.34
CA TYR A 34 36.22 -7.33 -0.12
C TYR A 34 36.90 -8.44 -0.94
N ARG A 35 37.12 -9.63 -0.36
CA ARG A 35 37.75 -10.78 -1.03
C ARG A 35 36.75 -11.59 -1.86
N VAL A 36 35.46 -11.49 -1.52
CA VAL A 36 34.36 -12.18 -2.20
C VAL A 36 33.25 -11.17 -2.49
N ALA A 37 32.67 -11.22 -3.69
CA ALA A 37 31.52 -10.40 -4.04
C ALA A 37 30.24 -10.93 -3.38
N ALA A 38 29.30 -10.04 -3.04
CA ALA A 38 28.04 -10.39 -2.36
C ALA A 38 27.27 -11.56 -3.02
N ASN A 39 27.27 -11.62 -4.36
CA ASN A 39 26.58 -12.64 -5.13
C ASN A 39 27.22 -14.03 -5.07
N ALA A 40 28.43 -14.15 -4.52
CA ALA A 40 29.14 -15.40 -4.33
C ALA A 40 28.99 -15.96 -2.90
N LEU A 41 28.31 -15.23 -2.00
CA LEU A 41 28.01 -15.70 -0.66
C LEU A 41 27.00 -16.87 -0.70
N ARG A 42 27.32 -17.94 0.02
CA ARG A 42 26.36 -19.02 0.28
C ARG A 42 25.48 -18.60 1.44
N VAL A 43 24.21 -18.38 1.14
CA VAL A 43 23.23 -17.92 2.13
C VAL A 43 22.14 -18.98 2.30
N ASP A 44 21.78 -19.23 3.55
CA ASP A 44 20.59 -20.03 3.88
C ASP A 44 19.44 -19.08 4.23
N LEU A 45 18.26 -19.34 3.65
CA LEU A 45 17.08 -18.50 3.80
C LEU A 45 16.01 -19.25 4.58
N ALA A 46 15.63 -18.69 5.72
CA ALA A 46 14.62 -19.28 6.61
C ALA A 46 13.51 -18.27 6.95
N PRO A 47 12.29 -18.76 7.25
CA PRO A 47 11.29 -17.91 7.89
C PRO A 47 11.79 -17.46 9.28
N PRO A 48 11.37 -16.28 9.77
CA PRO A 48 11.68 -15.82 11.11
C PRO A 48 11.31 -16.88 12.14
N SER A 49 12.26 -17.22 13.00
CA SER A 49 12.08 -18.21 14.05
C SER A 49 12.32 -17.57 15.42
N PRO A 50 11.55 -17.93 16.46
CA PRO A 50 11.75 -17.44 17.82
C PRO A 50 12.99 -18.07 18.50
N ALA A 51 14.01 -18.46 17.73
CA ALA A 51 15.21 -19.10 18.28
C ALA A 51 15.98 -18.12 19.17
N THR A 52 16.39 -18.58 20.35
CA THR A 52 17.25 -17.81 21.26
C THR A 52 18.62 -17.63 20.61
N ARG A 53 18.89 -16.42 20.11
CA ARG A 53 20.17 -16.04 19.50
C ARG A 53 20.80 -14.89 20.27
N GLN A 54 22.13 -14.83 20.26
CA GLN A 54 22.85 -13.67 20.77
C GLN A 54 22.69 -12.52 19.76
N ILE A 55 22.07 -11.42 20.18
CA ILE A 55 21.94 -10.21 19.37
C ILE A 55 23.31 -9.52 19.35
N LEU A 56 23.93 -9.48 18.17
CA LEU A 56 25.21 -8.81 17.97
C LEU A 56 25.02 -7.31 17.67
N TYR A 57 23.93 -6.98 16.99
CA TYR A 57 23.57 -5.61 16.61
C TYR A 57 22.06 -5.52 16.39
N GLU A 58 21.47 -4.41 16.84
CA GLU A 58 20.10 -4.01 16.53
C GLU A 58 20.17 -2.58 16.02
N ALA A 59 19.57 -2.32 14.85
CA ALA A 59 19.55 -0.98 14.29
C ALA A 59 18.79 -0.04 15.24
N PRO A 60 19.30 1.18 15.51
CA PRO A 60 18.61 2.10 16.40
C PRO A 60 17.26 2.52 15.81
N LEU A 61 16.24 2.63 16.67
CA LEU A 61 14.92 3.08 16.26
C LEU A 61 14.97 4.56 15.88
N ARG A 62 14.77 4.85 14.59
CA ARG A 62 14.63 6.23 14.12
C ARG A 62 13.23 6.73 14.45
N HIS A 63 13.12 7.49 15.53
CA HIS A 63 11.83 7.91 16.08
C HIS A 63 11.04 8.84 15.17
N PHE A 64 11.70 9.69 14.38
CA PHE A 64 11.03 10.67 13.53
C PHE A 64 11.62 10.70 12.13
N GLU A 65 10.73 10.65 11.14
CA GLU A 65 11.06 10.88 9.73
C GLU A 65 10.06 11.86 9.14
N GLY A 66 10.56 12.83 8.38
CA GLY A 66 9.75 13.87 7.75
C GLY A 66 10.26 14.13 6.34
N THR A 67 9.34 14.24 5.39
CA THR A 67 9.65 14.48 3.98
C THR A 67 8.67 15.49 3.40
N PHE A 68 9.22 16.50 2.75
CA PHE A 68 8.46 17.44 1.94
C PHE A 68 8.43 16.97 0.48
N ASN A 69 7.27 17.02 -0.16
CA ASN A 69 7.09 16.67 -1.56
C ASN A 69 6.33 17.79 -2.29
N LEU A 70 6.60 17.91 -3.60
CA LEU A 70 5.78 18.67 -4.52
C LEU A 70 4.98 17.67 -5.35
N ASP A 71 3.66 17.73 -5.23
CA ASP A 71 2.73 16.79 -5.84
C ASP A 71 2.05 17.42 -7.05
N TYR A 72 2.00 16.68 -8.16
CA TYR A 72 1.21 17.03 -9.33
C TYR A 72 0.20 15.91 -9.58
N GLN A 73 -1.08 16.25 -9.58
CA GLN A 73 -2.17 15.35 -9.88
C GLN A 73 -2.90 15.82 -11.13
N GLN A 74 -3.24 14.90 -12.02
CA GLN A 74 -4.00 15.18 -13.22
C GLN A 74 -5.12 14.16 -13.37
N THR A 75 -6.33 14.64 -13.63
CA THR A 75 -7.49 13.81 -13.95
C THR A 75 -7.92 14.11 -15.38
N LEU A 76 -7.94 13.07 -16.21
CA LEU A 76 -8.40 13.11 -17.58
C LEU A 76 -9.81 12.52 -17.63
N GLY A 77 -10.81 13.33 -17.97
CA GLY A 77 -12.17 12.86 -18.17
C GLY A 77 -13.22 13.50 -17.28
N GLY A 78 -14.46 13.42 -17.76
CA GLY A 78 -15.66 14.05 -17.22
C GLY A 78 -16.62 14.34 -18.38
N PRO A 79 -17.94 14.45 -18.15
CA PRO A 79 -18.92 14.72 -19.21
C PRO A 79 -18.62 16.00 -20.01
N ASP A 80 -17.86 16.93 -19.40
CA ASP A 80 -17.51 18.22 -19.98
C ASP A 80 -16.14 18.22 -20.72
N ASN A 81 -15.48 17.06 -20.92
CA ASN A 81 -14.21 16.92 -21.66
C ASN A 81 -13.04 17.82 -21.19
N PHE A 82 -12.97 18.15 -19.89
CA PHE A 82 -11.87 18.97 -19.34
C PHE A 82 -10.70 18.11 -18.82
N ILE A 83 -9.53 18.74 -18.74
CA ILE A 83 -8.36 18.24 -18.00
C ILE A 83 -8.35 18.95 -16.65
N LEU A 84 -8.51 18.23 -15.54
CA LEU A 84 -8.25 18.78 -14.21
C LEU A 84 -6.82 18.52 -13.83
N PHE A 85 -6.20 19.50 -13.18
CA PHE A 85 -4.91 19.33 -12.57
C PHE A 85 -4.81 20.09 -11.25
N GLN A 86 -3.91 19.62 -10.40
CA GLN A 86 -3.54 20.24 -9.14
C GLN A 86 -2.04 20.13 -8.95
N LEU A 87 -1.45 21.25 -8.50
CA LEU A 87 -0.13 21.34 -7.94
C LEU A 87 -0.27 21.60 -6.43
N ALA A 88 0.31 20.74 -5.62
CA ALA A 88 0.22 20.82 -4.16
C ALA A 88 1.59 20.61 -3.52
N GLY A 89 1.81 21.23 -2.37
CA GLY A 89 2.93 20.89 -1.50
C GLY A 89 2.43 19.98 -0.39
N SER A 90 3.09 18.86 -0.15
CA SER A 90 2.77 17.98 0.96
C SER A 90 3.94 17.77 1.90
N TYR A 91 3.63 17.64 3.18
CA TYR A 91 4.57 17.24 4.20
C TYR A 91 4.08 15.95 4.84
N SER A 92 4.85 14.88 4.66
CA SER A 92 4.59 13.57 5.25
C SER A 92 5.52 13.36 6.44
N ALA A 93 4.97 12.96 7.57
CA ALA A 93 5.72 12.67 8.78
C ALA A 93 5.36 11.29 9.34
N GLU A 94 6.34 10.63 9.93
CA GLU A 94 6.21 9.38 10.64
C GLU A 94 6.87 9.50 12.02
N LEU A 95 6.14 9.13 13.07
CA LEU A 95 6.61 9.08 14.45
C LEU A 95 6.53 7.62 14.92
N ARG A 96 7.68 7.01 15.18
CA ARG A 96 7.80 5.62 15.65
C ARG A 96 7.94 5.58 17.18
N PHE A 97 7.01 4.91 17.83
CA PHE A 97 7.05 4.63 19.27
C PHE A 97 7.84 3.35 19.53
N THR A 98 7.63 2.33 18.71
CA THR A 98 8.40 1.08 18.67
C THR A 98 8.64 0.68 17.22
N HIS A 99 9.37 -0.42 16.98
CA HIS A 99 9.49 -0.99 15.63
C HIS A 99 8.13 -1.34 15.00
N SER A 100 7.17 -1.78 15.82
CA SER A 100 5.85 -2.28 15.41
C SER A 100 4.68 -1.34 15.71
N LEU A 101 4.91 -0.16 16.30
CA LEU A 101 3.89 0.84 16.61
C LEU A 101 4.35 2.23 16.16
N TRP A 102 3.63 2.82 15.22
CA TRP A 102 3.96 4.14 14.70
C TRP A 102 2.71 4.93 14.28
N MET A 103 2.86 6.25 14.28
CA MET A 103 1.88 7.19 13.75
C MET A 103 2.43 7.81 12.47
N SER A 104 1.58 7.91 11.46
CA SER A 104 1.91 8.52 10.16
C SER A 104 0.88 9.56 9.79
N GLY A 105 1.30 10.69 9.24
CA GLY A 105 0.41 11.75 8.82
C GLY A 105 0.93 12.45 7.57
N THR A 106 0.01 13.00 6.80
CA THR A 106 0.34 13.85 5.66
C THR A 106 -0.49 15.11 5.74
N LEU A 107 0.18 16.25 5.74
CA LEU A 107 -0.44 17.56 5.52
C LEU A 107 -0.29 17.92 4.05
N ASN A 108 -1.35 18.41 3.44
CA ASN A 108 -1.36 18.80 2.04
C ASN A 108 -1.86 20.23 1.91
N TYR A 109 -1.14 21.04 1.12
CA TYR A 109 -1.53 22.40 0.79
C TYR A 109 -1.62 22.59 -0.71
N ASN A 110 -2.80 22.95 -1.17
CA ASN A 110 -3.11 23.24 -2.56
C ASN A 110 -2.46 24.56 -2.98
N LEU A 111 -1.47 24.48 -3.88
CA LEU A 111 -0.75 25.66 -4.36
C LEU A 111 -1.47 26.28 -5.56
N TYR A 112 -1.91 25.43 -6.49
CA TYR A 112 -2.55 25.86 -7.72
C TYR A 112 -3.38 24.72 -8.32
N ASN A 113 -4.59 25.00 -8.80
CA ASN A 113 -5.47 24.03 -9.44
C ASN A 113 -6.42 24.72 -10.42
N ASN A 114 -7.15 23.94 -11.19
CA ASN A 114 -8.25 24.40 -12.05
C ASN A 114 -9.60 23.71 -11.72
N TYR A 115 -9.80 23.36 -10.44
CA TYR A 115 -11.00 22.67 -9.98
C TYR A 115 -12.25 23.56 -9.94
N ASP A 116 -12.09 24.88 -10.08
CA ASP A 116 -13.18 25.84 -10.30
C ASP A 116 -14.00 25.52 -11.57
N ARG A 117 -13.38 24.86 -12.54
CA ARG A 117 -14.03 24.40 -13.77
C ARG A 117 -14.77 23.08 -13.60
N PHE A 118 -14.56 22.37 -12.50
CA PHE A 118 -15.26 21.13 -12.20
C PHE A 118 -16.68 21.46 -11.73
N ARG A 119 -17.67 21.41 -12.63
CA ARG A 119 -19.07 21.72 -12.32
C ARG A 119 -19.97 20.50 -12.24
N TYR A 120 -19.51 19.36 -12.76
CA TYR A 120 -20.26 18.13 -12.75
C TYR A 120 -20.26 17.48 -11.36
N ASP A 121 -21.46 17.23 -10.84
CA ASP A 121 -21.69 16.37 -9.70
C ASP A 121 -22.39 15.09 -10.19
N ALA A 122 -21.74 13.95 -10.01
CA ALA A 122 -22.23 12.69 -10.56
C ALA A 122 -23.48 12.25 -9.80
N PRO A 123 -24.64 12.05 -10.46
CA PRO A 123 -25.81 11.51 -9.79
C PRO A 123 -25.51 10.08 -9.34
N SER A 124 -25.90 9.76 -8.11
CA SER A 124 -25.76 8.42 -7.55
C SER A 124 -27.03 8.05 -6.80
N LYS A 125 -27.51 6.83 -7.02
CA LYS A 125 -28.61 6.23 -6.24
C LYS A 125 -28.09 5.46 -5.01
N LEU A 126 -26.78 5.32 -4.90
CA LEU A 126 -26.11 4.72 -3.77
C LEU A 126 -25.70 5.81 -2.76
N PRO A 127 -25.39 5.43 -1.51
CA PRO A 127 -24.67 6.32 -0.62
C PRO A 127 -23.40 6.84 -1.31
N ARG A 128 -23.20 8.15 -1.28
CA ARG A 128 -22.07 8.80 -1.94
C ARG A 128 -20.79 8.58 -1.15
N VAL A 129 -20.00 7.61 -1.59
CA VAL A 129 -18.76 7.19 -0.94
C VAL A 129 -17.51 7.56 -1.73
N ARG A 130 -17.66 7.82 -3.04
CA ARG A 130 -16.61 8.28 -3.96
C ARG A 130 -17.08 9.42 -4.88
N THR A 131 -18.38 9.53 -5.14
CA THR A 131 -18.93 10.55 -6.07
C THR A 131 -18.79 11.99 -5.55
N ASP A 132 -18.77 12.20 -4.23
CA ASP A 132 -18.53 13.51 -3.61
C ASP A 132 -17.07 14.00 -3.69
N ILE A 133 -16.20 13.35 -4.49
CA ILE A 133 -14.77 13.70 -4.60
C ILE A 133 -14.52 15.18 -4.90
N ARG A 134 -15.39 15.81 -5.69
CA ARG A 134 -15.35 17.25 -5.96
C ARG A 134 -15.30 18.09 -4.69
N GLN A 135 -16.17 17.77 -3.73
CA GLN A 135 -16.29 18.54 -2.49
C GLN A 135 -15.04 18.39 -1.65
N TYR A 136 -14.47 17.18 -1.56
CA TYR A 136 -13.20 16.95 -0.88
C TYR A 136 -12.01 17.68 -1.53
N LEU A 137 -12.02 17.88 -2.85
CA LEU A 137 -10.95 18.56 -3.57
C LEU A 137 -11.05 20.10 -3.54
N THR A 138 -12.25 20.66 -3.32
CA THR A 138 -12.51 22.11 -3.46
C THR A 138 -12.85 22.84 -2.17
N THR A 139 -13.17 22.12 -1.08
CA THR A 139 -13.66 22.77 0.15
C THR A 139 -12.55 23.49 0.92
N ALA A 140 -11.31 22.99 0.90
CA ALA A 140 -10.20 23.57 1.65
C ALA A 140 -8.87 23.42 0.91
N ASP A 141 -8.05 24.46 0.97
CA ASP A 141 -6.69 24.43 0.41
C ASP A 141 -5.71 23.66 1.30
N ALA A 142 -5.88 23.74 2.62
CA ALA A 142 -5.08 22.99 3.59
C ALA A 142 -5.89 21.79 4.12
N THR A 143 -5.40 20.58 3.88
CA THR A 143 -6.06 19.33 4.24
C THR A 143 -5.14 18.40 5.03
N LEU A 144 -5.75 17.46 5.77
CA LEU A 144 -5.07 16.33 6.40
C LEU A 144 -5.57 15.04 5.73
N PRO A 145 -5.04 14.65 4.56
CA PRO A 145 -5.49 13.45 3.84
C PRO A 145 -5.43 12.18 4.68
N ASN A 146 -4.43 12.05 5.55
CA ASN A 146 -4.36 10.95 6.49
C ASN A 146 -3.64 11.36 7.79
N LEU A 147 -4.04 10.69 8.87
CA LEU A 147 -3.39 10.67 10.18
C LEU A 147 -3.72 9.34 10.83
N GLN A 148 -2.83 8.37 10.69
CA GLN A 148 -3.07 6.98 11.03
C GLN A 148 -2.06 6.48 12.05
N LEU A 149 -2.55 5.94 13.17
CA LEU A 149 -1.79 5.10 14.08
C LEU A 149 -1.87 3.65 13.58
N THR A 150 -0.74 2.96 13.51
CA THR A 150 -0.63 1.58 13.02
C THR A 150 0.17 0.74 13.99
N ALA A 151 -0.34 -0.45 14.30
CA ALA A 151 0.33 -1.48 15.07
C ALA A 151 0.43 -2.76 14.23
N THR A 152 1.60 -3.40 14.20
CA THR A 152 1.84 -4.66 13.48
C THR A 152 2.33 -5.75 14.41
N GLY A 153 2.17 -6.99 13.96
CA GLY A 153 2.71 -8.15 14.66
C GLY A 153 2.79 -9.37 13.76
N GLN A 154 3.71 -10.26 14.09
CA GLN A 154 3.77 -11.61 13.55
C GLN A 154 3.18 -12.56 14.60
N LEU A 155 2.11 -13.27 14.24
CA LEU A 155 1.41 -14.22 15.12
C LEU A 155 1.92 -15.66 14.94
N GLY A 156 2.66 -15.92 13.86
CA GLY A 156 3.33 -17.18 13.56
C GLY A 156 4.24 -17.03 12.34
N PRO A 157 5.02 -18.05 11.95
CA PRO A 157 6.05 -17.94 10.91
C PRO A 157 5.54 -17.36 9.58
N ASP A 158 4.29 -17.66 9.23
CA ASP A 158 3.61 -17.22 8.01
C ASP A 158 2.36 -16.38 8.28
N LEU A 159 2.06 -16.04 9.54
CA LEU A 159 0.83 -15.33 9.93
C LEU A 159 1.14 -13.95 10.49
N TYR A 160 0.60 -12.93 9.85
CA TYR A 160 0.81 -11.52 10.17
C TYR A 160 -0.50 -10.86 10.55
N ALA A 161 -0.43 -9.87 11.42
CA ALA A 161 -1.57 -9.07 11.84
C ALA A 161 -1.20 -7.59 11.86
N MET A 162 -2.20 -6.75 11.62
CA MET A 162 -2.10 -5.30 11.69
C MET A 162 -3.39 -4.73 12.24
N ALA A 163 -3.29 -3.72 13.09
CA ALA A 163 -4.40 -2.90 13.54
C ALA A 163 -4.10 -1.43 13.24
N TYR A 164 -5.12 -0.65 12.91
CA TYR A 164 -4.96 0.75 12.59
C TYR A 164 -6.17 1.59 13.00
N ALA A 165 -5.91 2.85 13.32
CA ALA A 165 -6.92 3.81 13.76
C ALA A 165 -6.57 5.24 13.32
N GLY A 166 -7.60 6.07 13.15
CA GLY A 166 -7.45 7.50 12.89
C GLY A 166 -8.12 7.93 11.58
N MET A 167 -7.49 8.88 10.88
CA MET A 167 -7.93 9.36 9.57
C MET A 167 -7.21 8.55 8.50
N LEU A 168 -7.90 7.54 7.98
CA LEU A 168 -7.30 6.48 7.15
C LEU A 168 -7.10 6.93 5.70
N GLU A 169 -8.05 7.72 5.20
CA GLU A 169 -7.98 8.38 3.89
C GLU A 169 -8.75 9.71 3.93
N SER A 170 -8.69 10.48 2.84
CA SER A 170 -9.36 11.78 2.71
C SER A 170 -10.85 11.73 3.07
N MET A 171 -11.54 10.66 2.65
CA MET A 171 -12.99 10.51 2.79
C MET A 171 -13.43 9.74 4.04
N TYR A 172 -12.55 8.94 4.66
CA TYR A 172 -12.91 8.05 5.76
C TYR A 172 -11.88 8.03 6.89
N GLY A 173 -12.38 8.10 8.12
CA GLY A 173 -11.60 7.79 9.32
C GLY A 173 -12.32 6.72 10.14
N GLY A 174 -11.60 6.06 11.03
CA GLY A 174 -12.15 4.98 11.83
C GLY A 174 -11.08 4.05 12.35
N ILE A 175 -11.48 2.80 12.56
CA ILE A 175 -10.61 1.73 13.05
C ILE A 175 -10.73 0.51 12.15
N GLY A 176 -9.68 -0.28 12.07
CA GLY A 176 -9.70 -1.54 11.35
C GLY A 176 -8.54 -2.44 11.71
N GLY A 177 -8.59 -3.65 11.17
CA GLY A 177 -7.54 -4.63 11.30
C GLY A 177 -7.45 -5.53 10.07
N GLU A 178 -6.28 -6.11 9.89
CA GLU A 178 -5.97 -7.04 8.81
C GLU A 178 -5.19 -8.22 9.39
N VAL A 179 -5.48 -9.42 8.87
CA VAL A 179 -4.65 -10.61 9.05
C VAL A 179 -4.23 -11.14 7.69
N LEU A 180 -3.02 -11.68 7.60
CA LEU A 180 -2.48 -12.24 6.38
C LEU A 180 -1.72 -13.53 6.68
N TYR A 181 -2.15 -14.62 6.06
CA TYR A 181 -1.38 -15.84 5.94
C TYR A 181 -0.62 -15.86 4.62
N ARG A 182 0.71 -15.89 4.69
CA ARG A 182 1.62 -15.89 3.54
C ARG A 182 2.76 -16.89 3.76
N PRO A 183 2.65 -18.11 3.19
CA PRO A 183 3.72 -19.10 3.24
C PRO A 183 5.05 -18.55 2.76
N PHE A 184 6.13 -18.93 3.43
CA PHE A 184 7.50 -18.61 3.00
C PHE A 184 7.76 -19.11 1.57
N LEU A 185 8.23 -18.21 0.69
CA LEU A 185 8.43 -18.48 -0.74
C LEU A 185 7.19 -19.00 -1.50
N GLY A 186 6.00 -18.86 -0.89
CA GLY A 186 4.73 -19.24 -1.48
C GLY A 186 4.32 -18.30 -2.61
N ARG A 187 3.67 -18.86 -3.64
CA ARG A 187 3.08 -18.10 -4.76
C ARG A 187 1.72 -17.50 -4.42
N TRP A 188 1.15 -17.87 -3.29
CA TRP A 188 -0.19 -17.45 -2.87
C TRP A 188 -0.18 -16.88 -1.46
N ALA A 189 -1.18 -16.06 -1.15
CA ALA A 189 -1.43 -15.59 0.20
C ALA A 189 -2.94 -15.42 0.40
N PHE A 190 -3.39 -15.56 1.64
CA PHE A 190 -4.77 -15.33 2.02
C PHE A 190 -4.83 -14.26 3.12
N GLY A 191 -5.63 -13.23 2.92
CA GLY A 191 -5.81 -12.16 3.89
C GLY A 191 -7.28 -11.91 4.21
N ALA A 192 -7.53 -11.30 5.35
CA ALA A 192 -8.84 -10.81 5.71
C ALA A 192 -8.72 -9.44 6.38
N ASP A 193 -9.62 -8.52 6.05
CA ASP A 193 -9.73 -7.21 6.68
C ASP A 193 -11.14 -6.95 7.22
N ILE A 194 -11.21 -6.17 8.30
CA ILE A 194 -12.45 -5.62 8.81
C ILE A 194 -12.22 -4.17 9.25
N ASN A 195 -13.17 -3.31 8.94
CA ASN A 195 -13.07 -1.88 9.14
C ASN A 195 -14.40 -1.31 9.60
N LEU A 196 -14.34 -0.38 10.54
CA LEU A 196 -15.48 0.39 11.02
C LEU A 196 -15.15 1.86 10.84
N VAL A 197 -15.74 2.47 9.82
CA VAL A 197 -15.36 3.80 9.35
C VAL A 197 -16.54 4.75 9.31
N LYS A 198 -16.23 6.02 9.46
CA LYS A 198 -17.15 7.15 9.36
C LYS A 198 -16.63 8.10 8.29
N GLN A 199 -17.55 8.62 7.49
CA GLN A 199 -17.22 9.56 6.43
C GLN A 199 -16.73 10.88 7.05
N ARG A 200 -15.66 11.43 6.52
CA ARG A 200 -15.02 12.67 6.99
C ARG A 200 -15.73 13.89 6.41
N ASP A 201 -15.58 15.03 7.07
CA ASP A 201 -16.02 16.30 6.47
C ASP A 201 -15.16 16.65 5.25
N PHE A 202 -15.72 17.44 4.33
CA PHE A 202 -15.07 17.76 3.06
C PHE A 202 -13.78 18.58 3.21
N ASP A 203 -13.61 19.27 4.35
CA ASP A 203 -12.38 19.99 4.69
C ASP A 203 -11.23 19.06 5.08
N GLN A 204 -11.49 17.75 5.22
CA GLN A 204 -10.52 16.72 5.59
C GLN A 204 -9.75 17.04 6.88
N ARG A 205 -10.37 17.70 7.86
CA ARG A 205 -9.75 17.96 9.17
C ARG A 205 -9.98 16.78 10.11
N LEU A 206 -10.57 17.02 11.29
CA LEU A 206 -10.81 15.98 12.30
C LEU A 206 -12.30 15.64 12.49
N HIS A 207 -13.19 16.29 11.75
CA HIS A 207 -14.64 16.12 11.87
C HIS A 207 -15.19 15.05 10.92
N PHE A 208 -16.40 14.61 11.23
CA PHE A 208 -17.07 13.51 10.54
C PHE A 208 -18.53 13.84 10.22
N ARG A 209 -18.96 13.42 9.03
CA ARG A 209 -20.33 13.45 8.55
C ARG A 209 -21.16 12.32 9.16
N ASP A 210 -22.48 12.42 9.10
CA ASP A 210 -23.38 11.38 9.62
C ASP A 210 -23.53 10.18 8.67
N TYR A 211 -22.40 9.56 8.32
CA TYR A 211 -22.38 8.32 7.56
C TYR A 211 -21.35 7.37 8.14
N ARG A 212 -21.80 6.22 8.65
CA ARG A 212 -20.96 5.16 9.20
C ARG A 212 -21.22 3.85 8.47
N VAL A 213 -20.16 3.09 8.24
CA VAL A 213 -20.21 1.79 7.58
C VAL A 213 -19.18 0.84 8.17
N ALA A 214 -19.55 -0.44 8.27
CA ALA A 214 -18.63 -1.53 8.49
C ALA A 214 -18.33 -2.20 7.14
N THR A 215 -17.06 -2.30 6.78
CA THR A 215 -16.59 -2.94 5.55
C THR A 215 -15.60 -4.04 5.89
N GLY A 216 -15.43 -5.01 5.01
CA GLY A 216 -14.48 -6.09 5.25
C GLY A 216 -14.40 -7.03 4.06
N HIS A 217 -13.21 -7.59 3.83
CA HIS A 217 -12.93 -8.41 2.66
C HIS A 217 -12.07 -9.61 3.03
N ALA A 218 -12.40 -10.78 2.47
CA ALA A 218 -11.45 -11.86 2.30
C ALA A 218 -10.70 -11.64 0.98
N SER A 219 -9.38 -11.84 0.99
CA SER A 219 -8.48 -11.54 -0.12
C SER A 219 -7.63 -12.76 -0.46
N LEU A 220 -7.64 -13.20 -1.70
CA LEU A 220 -6.73 -14.22 -2.23
C LEU A 220 -5.75 -13.54 -3.19
N TYR A 221 -4.46 -13.77 -2.95
CA TYR A 221 -3.38 -13.31 -3.79
C TYR A 221 -2.74 -14.51 -4.48
N TYR A 222 -2.44 -14.39 -5.77
CA TYR A 222 -1.74 -15.44 -6.50
C TYR A 222 -0.76 -14.83 -7.51
N THR A 223 0.46 -15.33 -7.52
CA THR A 223 1.55 -14.88 -8.41
C THR A 223 1.78 -15.94 -9.48
N TRP A 224 1.61 -15.55 -10.76
CA TRP A 224 1.81 -16.45 -11.90
C TRP A 224 3.20 -16.35 -12.50
N GLY A 225 3.70 -17.49 -12.99
CA GLY A 225 4.95 -17.60 -13.74
C GLY A 225 6.20 -17.43 -12.90
N ASP A 226 7.35 -17.70 -13.51
CA ASP A 226 8.67 -17.61 -12.86
C ASP A 226 9.44 -16.34 -13.26
N ALA A 227 9.03 -15.68 -14.36
CA ALA A 227 9.72 -14.50 -14.92
C ALA A 227 8.77 -13.33 -15.28
N ARG A 228 7.44 -13.53 -15.20
CA ARG A 228 6.44 -12.53 -15.59
C ARG A 228 5.57 -12.26 -14.37
N LYS A 229 5.99 -11.31 -13.52
CA LYS A 229 5.43 -10.92 -12.22
C LYS A 229 3.96 -10.46 -12.30
N ILE A 230 3.05 -11.37 -12.66
CA ILE A 230 1.61 -11.13 -12.73
C ILE A 230 1.02 -11.58 -11.40
N VAL A 231 0.43 -10.65 -10.68
CA VAL A 231 -0.27 -10.89 -9.42
C VAL A 231 -1.77 -10.73 -9.66
N ALA A 232 -2.55 -11.78 -9.38
CA ALA A 232 -3.97 -11.61 -9.13
C ALA A 232 -4.22 -11.27 -7.69
N THR A 233 -5.25 -10.46 -7.52
CA THR A 233 -5.90 -10.29 -6.24
C THR A 233 -7.40 -10.43 -6.43
N LEU A 234 -8.00 -11.39 -5.74
CA LEU A 234 -9.45 -11.51 -5.62
C LEU A 234 -9.85 -11.07 -4.22
N ASN A 235 -10.70 -10.05 -4.12
CA ASN A 235 -11.23 -9.56 -2.86
C ASN A 235 -12.73 -9.74 -2.85
N ALA A 236 -13.30 -10.37 -1.82
CA ALA A 236 -14.74 -10.59 -1.70
C ALA A 236 -15.24 -10.16 -0.33
N GLY A 237 -16.33 -9.41 -0.29
CA GLY A 237 -16.87 -8.90 0.97
C GLY A 237 -17.78 -7.69 0.80
N ARG A 238 -17.78 -6.82 1.82
CA ARG A 238 -18.66 -5.65 1.92
C ARG A 238 -17.90 -4.36 1.69
N TYR A 239 -18.42 -3.54 0.79
CA TYR A 239 -17.85 -2.27 0.31
C TYR A 239 -18.45 -1.06 1.03
N LEU A 240 -17.87 0.12 0.79
CA LEU A 240 -18.20 1.37 1.49
C LEU A 240 -19.65 1.80 1.27
N ALA A 241 -20.23 1.57 0.08
CA ALA A 241 -21.63 1.87 -0.20
C ALA A 241 -22.61 0.84 0.40
N LYS A 242 -22.14 -0.03 1.31
CA LYS A 242 -22.86 -1.11 2.01
C LYS A 242 -23.24 -2.29 1.12
N ASP A 243 -22.81 -2.32 -0.12
CA ASP A 243 -22.99 -3.40 -1.08
C ASP A 243 -22.01 -4.56 -0.86
N TRP A 244 -22.41 -5.75 -1.31
CA TRP A 244 -21.61 -6.97 -1.21
C TRP A 244 -21.19 -7.43 -2.60
N GLY A 245 -19.94 -7.85 -2.75
CA GLY A 245 -19.45 -8.29 -4.05
C GLY A 245 -18.01 -8.76 -4.05
N ALA A 246 -17.43 -8.81 -5.25
CA ALA A 246 -16.07 -9.24 -5.46
C ALA A 246 -15.34 -8.33 -6.47
N THR A 247 -14.06 -8.07 -6.18
CA THR A 247 -13.12 -7.34 -7.03
C THR A 247 -12.02 -8.29 -7.46
N LEU A 248 -11.87 -8.50 -8.76
CA LEU A 248 -10.71 -9.16 -9.34
C LEU A 248 -9.78 -8.10 -9.90
N MET A 249 -8.51 -8.16 -9.51
CA MET A 249 -7.44 -7.30 -10.01
C MET A 249 -6.32 -8.17 -10.58
N LEU A 250 -5.78 -7.77 -11.72
CA LEU A 250 -4.57 -8.33 -12.31
C LEU A 250 -3.55 -7.21 -12.47
N ASN A 251 -2.34 -7.40 -11.95
CA ASN A 251 -1.26 -6.43 -12.05
C ASN A 251 0.02 -7.12 -12.51
N ARG A 252 0.73 -6.53 -13.46
CA ARG A 252 2.05 -6.95 -13.94
C ARG A 252 3.09 -5.93 -13.55
N VAL A 253 4.16 -6.37 -12.92
CA VAL A 253 5.38 -5.56 -12.69
C VAL A 253 6.42 -5.92 -13.74
N PHE A 254 6.99 -4.89 -14.37
CA PHE A 254 8.06 -5.00 -15.35
C PHE A 254 9.44 -4.88 -14.68
N GLU A 255 10.48 -5.33 -15.36
CA GLU A 255 11.86 -5.32 -14.84
C GLU A 255 12.36 -3.89 -14.55
N ASN A 256 11.92 -2.91 -15.34
CA ASN A 256 12.20 -1.49 -15.13
C ASN A 256 11.43 -0.86 -13.95
N GLY A 257 10.73 -1.65 -13.15
CA GLY A 257 9.96 -1.19 -12.00
C GLY A 257 8.64 -0.48 -12.33
N ALA A 258 8.31 -0.33 -13.62
CA ALA A 258 6.97 0.07 -14.05
C ALA A 258 5.98 -1.06 -13.75
N SER A 259 4.71 -0.72 -13.56
CA SER A 259 3.64 -1.69 -13.40
C SER A 259 2.40 -1.29 -14.16
N MET A 260 1.65 -2.27 -14.64
CA MET A 260 0.33 -2.04 -15.23
C MET A 260 -0.67 -3.05 -14.69
N GLY A 261 -1.90 -2.63 -14.50
CA GLY A 261 -2.95 -3.53 -14.07
C GLY A 261 -4.33 -3.10 -14.51
N ALA A 262 -5.27 -4.01 -14.34
CA ALA A 262 -6.68 -3.78 -14.55
C ALA A 262 -7.47 -4.44 -13.41
N TYR A 263 -8.63 -3.88 -13.11
CA TYR A 263 -9.54 -4.44 -12.13
C TYR A 263 -10.98 -4.41 -12.63
N ALA A 264 -11.79 -5.31 -12.09
CA ALA A 264 -13.23 -5.34 -12.27
C ALA A 264 -13.92 -5.73 -10.95
N THR A 265 -14.94 -4.98 -10.57
CA THR A 265 -15.68 -5.16 -9.32
C THR A 265 -17.16 -5.32 -9.60
N LYS A 266 -17.70 -6.49 -9.26
CA LYS A 266 -19.12 -6.80 -9.39
C LYS A 266 -19.74 -6.96 -8.02
N THR A 267 -20.85 -6.27 -7.78
CA THR A 267 -21.56 -6.30 -6.50
C THR A 267 -23.04 -6.64 -6.71
N ASN A 268 -23.80 -6.72 -5.62
CA ASN A 268 -25.23 -7.00 -5.64
C ASN A 268 -26.08 -5.78 -6.02
N VAL A 269 -25.46 -4.65 -6.35
CA VAL A 269 -26.16 -3.45 -6.85
C VAL A 269 -26.72 -3.73 -8.24
N SER A 270 -27.97 -3.31 -8.47
CA SER A 270 -28.62 -3.46 -9.79
C SER A 270 -27.93 -2.60 -10.85
N ALA A 271 -27.94 -3.02 -12.12
CA ALA A 271 -27.34 -2.21 -13.19
C ALA A 271 -27.95 -0.80 -13.28
N SER A 272 -29.25 -0.66 -12.99
CA SER A 272 -29.94 0.63 -12.97
C SER A 272 -29.54 1.54 -11.79
N ASP A 273 -29.05 0.96 -10.69
CA ASP A 273 -28.58 1.70 -9.52
C ASP A 273 -27.08 1.98 -9.58
N PHE A 274 -26.35 1.15 -10.31
CA PHE A 274 -24.93 1.33 -10.58
C PHE A 274 -24.68 2.53 -11.52
N GLY A 275 -25.60 2.81 -12.45
CA GLY A 275 -25.53 3.91 -13.42
C GLY A 275 -25.13 3.44 -14.83
N GLU A 276 -24.33 4.21 -15.57
CA GLU A 276 -23.80 3.77 -16.87
C GLU A 276 -22.82 2.61 -16.65
N GLY A 277 -23.20 1.38 -17.03
CA GLY A 277 -22.47 0.13 -16.77
C GLY A 277 -23.01 -0.66 -15.56
N SER A 278 -22.71 -1.97 -15.52
CA SER A 278 -23.22 -2.90 -14.49
C SER A 278 -22.19 -3.32 -13.43
N PHE A 279 -20.97 -2.81 -13.51
CA PHE A 279 -19.84 -3.12 -12.62
C PHE A 279 -18.75 -2.05 -12.74
N ASP A 280 -17.94 -1.86 -11.69
CA ASP A 280 -16.80 -0.94 -11.71
C ASP A 280 -15.60 -1.61 -12.39
N LYS A 281 -14.80 -0.83 -13.13
CA LYS A 281 -13.63 -1.32 -13.84
C LYS A 281 -12.64 -0.18 -14.05
N GLY A 282 -11.36 -0.50 -14.09
CA GLY A 282 -10.33 0.48 -14.40
C GLY A 282 -9.03 -0.17 -14.83
N ILE A 283 -8.16 0.65 -15.43
CA ILE A 283 -6.81 0.31 -15.85
C ILE A 283 -5.87 1.32 -15.20
N PHE A 284 -4.72 0.87 -14.73
CA PHE A 284 -3.72 1.75 -14.14
C PHE A 284 -2.32 1.38 -14.62
N VAL A 285 -1.47 2.40 -14.71
CA VAL A 285 -0.05 2.31 -15.03
C VAL A 285 0.71 3.14 -14.01
N SER A 286 1.78 2.58 -13.46
CA SER A 286 2.71 3.28 -12.57
C SER A 286 4.11 3.21 -13.16
N VAL A 287 4.77 4.35 -13.30
CA VAL A 287 6.13 4.46 -13.85
C VAL A 287 7.03 5.16 -12.82
N PRO A 288 8.15 4.57 -12.39
CA PRO A 288 9.06 5.24 -11.47
C PRO A 288 9.79 6.41 -12.15
N PHE A 289 9.87 7.55 -11.48
CA PHE A 289 10.58 8.74 -12.00
C PHE A 289 12.10 8.61 -11.95
N ASP A 290 12.65 7.58 -11.28
CA ASP A 290 14.07 7.22 -11.36
C ASP A 290 14.53 6.94 -12.80
N LEU A 291 13.60 6.62 -13.69
CA LEU A 291 13.86 6.46 -15.12
C LEU A 291 13.94 7.80 -15.88
N MET A 292 13.55 8.91 -15.26
CA MET A 292 13.39 10.22 -15.92
C MET A 292 14.20 11.34 -15.24
N LEU A 293 14.60 11.20 -13.98
CA LEU A 293 15.36 12.20 -13.23
C LEU A 293 16.81 11.76 -13.00
N PRO A 294 17.79 12.69 -13.04
CA PRO A 294 19.21 12.39 -12.80
C PRO A 294 19.56 12.15 -11.32
N ARG A 295 18.57 12.10 -10.41
CA ARG A 295 18.76 11.84 -8.98
C ARG A 295 17.83 10.73 -8.55
N SER A 296 18.34 9.82 -7.71
CA SER A 296 17.52 8.75 -7.16
C SER A 296 16.37 9.33 -6.33
N SER A 297 15.15 8.96 -6.68
CA SER A 297 13.90 9.38 -6.07
C SER A 297 12.90 8.23 -6.06
N ARG A 298 12.21 8.08 -4.92
CA ARG A 298 11.12 7.10 -4.76
C ARG A 298 9.80 7.57 -5.42
N THR A 299 9.79 8.73 -6.06
CA THR A 299 8.60 9.31 -6.71
C THR A 299 8.17 8.44 -7.90
N ARG A 300 6.85 8.27 -8.07
CA ARG A 300 6.25 7.53 -9.19
C ARG A 300 5.22 8.40 -9.92
N ALA A 301 5.21 8.34 -11.25
CA ALA A 301 4.12 8.83 -12.07
C ALA A 301 3.01 7.77 -12.06
N ASN A 302 1.83 8.11 -11.55
CA ASN A 302 0.68 7.21 -11.55
C ASN A 302 -0.35 7.71 -12.56
N LEU A 303 -0.61 6.92 -13.59
CA LEU A 303 -1.66 7.14 -14.58
C LEU A 303 -2.76 6.12 -14.30
N ALA A 304 -3.86 6.55 -13.70
CA ALA A 304 -5.03 5.72 -13.51
C ALA A 304 -6.15 6.20 -14.44
N TRP A 305 -6.73 5.28 -15.20
CA TRP A 305 -7.94 5.53 -15.97
C TRP A 305 -9.05 4.63 -15.44
N SER A 306 -10.07 5.25 -14.87
CA SER A 306 -11.36 4.62 -14.61
C SER A 306 -12.40 5.40 -15.42
N PRO A 307 -13.27 4.73 -16.20
CA PRO A 307 -14.25 5.41 -17.03
C PRO A 307 -15.09 6.39 -16.22
N LEU A 308 -15.54 5.99 -15.03
CA LEU A 308 -16.36 6.78 -14.12
C LEU A 308 -16.08 6.33 -12.68
N SER A 309 -15.71 7.25 -11.79
CA SER A 309 -15.62 6.98 -10.35
C SER A 309 -17.03 6.71 -9.81
N ARG A 310 -17.29 5.47 -9.39
CA ARG A 310 -18.60 5.03 -8.88
C ARG A 310 -18.54 4.68 -7.40
N ASP A 311 -19.72 4.70 -6.78
CA ASP A 311 -19.88 4.40 -5.35
C ASP A 311 -19.94 2.90 -5.05
N GLY A 312 -20.52 2.11 -5.96
CA GLY A 312 -20.63 0.66 -5.83
C GLY A 312 -19.26 -0.02 -5.98
N GLY A 313 -18.97 -1.00 -5.13
CA GLY A 313 -17.67 -1.68 -5.17
C GLY A 313 -16.49 -0.86 -4.65
N ALA A 314 -16.73 0.32 -4.05
CA ALA A 314 -15.67 1.16 -3.50
C ALA A 314 -15.09 0.57 -2.20
N ARG A 315 -13.78 0.27 -2.20
CA ARG A 315 -13.05 -0.20 -1.01
C ARG A 315 -12.47 0.98 -0.23
N LEU A 316 -12.24 0.78 1.07
CA LEU A 316 -11.48 1.70 1.90
C LEU A 316 -10.01 1.73 1.43
N SER A 317 -9.48 2.92 1.17
CA SER A 317 -8.04 3.08 0.93
C SER A 317 -7.32 3.11 2.27
N ARG A 318 -6.20 2.38 2.38
CA ARG A 318 -5.42 2.28 3.61
C ARG A 318 -3.97 2.62 3.28
N ARG A 319 -3.28 3.37 4.16
CA ARG A 319 -1.88 3.74 3.94
C ARG A 319 -0.94 2.54 3.94
N TYR A 320 -1.25 1.54 4.76
CA TYR A 320 -0.50 0.30 4.88
C TYR A 320 -1.44 -0.89 4.66
N ALA A 321 -0.90 -1.97 4.12
CA ALA A 321 -1.57 -3.27 3.95
C ALA A 321 -0.54 -4.39 4.12
N LEU A 322 -0.93 -5.52 4.70
CA LEU A 322 0.03 -6.57 5.05
C LEU A 322 0.67 -7.23 3.82
N TYR A 323 -0.08 -7.38 2.74
CA TYR A 323 0.44 -8.04 1.53
C TYR A 323 1.65 -7.30 0.93
N PRO A 324 1.58 -5.99 0.59
CA PRO A 324 2.75 -5.28 0.07
C PRO A 324 3.88 -5.13 1.10
N MET A 325 3.56 -5.10 2.40
CA MET A 325 4.57 -5.06 3.47
C MET A 325 5.39 -6.35 3.58
N THR A 326 4.82 -7.47 3.17
CA THR A 326 5.48 -8.80 3.22
C THR A 326 6.06 -9.21 1.86
N ASN A 327 6.18 -8.29 0.91
CA ASN A 327 6.62 -8.61 -0.45
C ASN A 327 8.02 -9.22 -0.53
N GLU A 328 8.93 -8.90 0.40
CA GLU A 328 10.27 -9.48 0.41
C GLU A 328 10.25 -11.01 0.61
N ARG A 329 9.16 -11.58 1.15
CA ARG A 329 8.98 -13.04 1.29
C ARG A 329 8.63 -13.77 -0.01
N SER A 330 8.32 -13.07 -1.10
CA SER A 330 8.06 -13.75 -2.38
C SER A 330 9.35 -14.22 -3.03
N ILE A 331 9.25 -15.31 -3.78
CA ILE A 331 10.33 -15.82 -4.62
C ILE A 331 10.84 -14.75 -5.60
N ASP A 332 9.96 -13.87 -6.07
CA ASP A 332 10.32 -12.77 -6.97
C ASP A 332 11.23 -11.73 -6.33
N ALA A 333 11.15 -11.51 -5.02
CA ALA A 333 12.04 -10.57 -4.32
C ALA A 333 13.50 -11.06 -4.33
N LEU A 334 13.71 -12.37 -4.28
CA LEU A 334 15.04 -12.99 -4.38
C LEU A 334 15.65 -12.81 -5.77
N PHE A 335 14.83 -12.84 -6.83
CA PHE A 335 15.29 -12.68 -8.21
C PHE A 335 15.27 -11.24 -8.73
N ALA A 336 14.55 -10.32 -8.06
CA ALA A 336 14.44 -8.92 -8.47
C ALA A 336 15.60 -8.04 -8.00
N HIS A 337 16.34 -8.47 -6.98
CA HIS A 337 17.40 -7.66 -6.37
C HIS A 337 18.66 -8.50 -6.06
N PRO A 338 19.43 -8.93 -7.09
CA PRO A 338 20.79 -9.42 -6.83
C PRO A 338 21.67 -8.35 -6.16
N GLU A 339 21.29 -7.07 -6.28
CA GLU A 339 22.00 -5.92 -5.70
C GLU A 339 21.55 -5.56 -4.27
N ALA A 340 20.41 -6.05 -3.76
CA ALA A 340 20.04 -5.84 -2.34
C ALA A 340 20.93 -6.64 -1.38
N MET A 341 21.87 -7.44 -1.90
CA MET A 341 22.94 -8.07 -1.15
C MET A 341 24.22 -7.21 -1.11
N ARG A 342 24.26 -6.04 -1.76
CA ARG A 342 25.47 -5.20 -1.86
C ARG A 342 25.66 -4.17 -0.75
N ASP A 343 24.62 -3.77 -0.03
CA ASP A 343 24.69 -2.70 0.98
C ASP A 343 24.24 -3.14 2.37
#